data_AF-A0A150GPU8-F1
#
_entry.id   AF-A0A150GPU8-F1
#
_cell.length_a   1.000
_cell.length_b   1.000
_cell.length_c   1.000
_cell.angle_alpha   90.00
_cell.angle_beta   90.00
_cell.angle_gamma   90.00
#
_symmetry.space_group_name_H-M   'P 1'
#
loop_
_entity.id
_entity.type
_entity.pdbx_description
1 polymer ?
#
loop_
_entity_poly.entity_id
_entity_poly.type
_entity_poly.pdbx_seq_one_letter_code
_entity_poly.pdbx_strand_id
1 'polypeptide(L)'
;MRADPQDVGPAYRNVIGIPGGINSPMFRIIQEENKYGMELREGRGNVVERGRATEASAVLPLRDNPPAQSKDSGVDSGDVLNTVWVVDSDALPFYRAERYHQFHNGLGKIFPLEYVRDLRNQIAGLGRIEPTGCLELPF
;
A
#
# COMPACT_ATOMS: atom_id res chain seq x y z
N MET A 1 -15.73 11.24 6.61
CA MET A 1 -14.89 10.65 7.67
C MET A 1 -14.49 9.27 7.18
N ARG A 2 -13.20 8.90 7.21
CA ARG A 2 -12.81 7.52 6.91
C ARG A 2 -13.45 6.59 7.94
N ALA A 3 -13.82 5.38 7.53
CA ALA A 3 -14.22 4.33 8.48
C ALA A 3 -13.09 4.03 9.48
N ASP A 4 -11.84 4.19 9.03
CA ASP A 4 -10.60 4.04 9.80
C ASP A 4 -9.95 5.43 9.96
N PRO A 5 -10.18 6.12 11.09
CA PRO A 5 -9.81 7.52 11.25
C PRO A 5 -8.30 7.80 11.36
N GLN A 6 -7.50 6.76 11.58
CA GLN A 6 -6.06 6.88 11.88
C GLN A 6 -5.18 6.48 10.68
N ASP A 7 -5.77 5.99 9.59
CA ASP A 7 -5.07 5.73 8.35
C ASP A 7 -4.64 7.04 7.72
N VAL A 8 -3.34 7.17 7.58
CA VAL A 8 -2.70 8.29 6.91
C VAL A 8 -2.48 7.98 5.44
N GLY A 9 -2.67 9.00 4.62
CA GLY A 9 -2.49 8.89 3.19
C GLY A 9 -3.72 8.40 2.42
N PRO A 10 -3.64 8.46 1.09
CA PRO A 10 -4.77 8.21 0.20
C PRO A 10 -4.96 6.70 -0.10
N ALA A 11 -5.91 6.37 -0.97
CA ALA A 11 -6.72 5.13 -1.01
C ALA A 11 -6.06 3.73 -1.07
N TYR A 12 -4.73 3.56 -1.08
CA TYR A 12 -4.12 2.23 -1.20
C TYR A 12 -3.82 1.58 0.14
N ARG A 13 -4.35 0.38 0.36
CA ARG A 13 -4.03 -0.49 1.50
C ARG A 13 -3.04 -1.61 1.15
N ASN A 14 -3.04 -2.07 -0.09
CA ASN A 14 -2.09 -3.06 -0.62
C ASN A 14 -1.02 -2.37 -1.46
N VAL A 15 -0.07 -1.72 -0.81
CA VAL A 15 0.99 -0.94 -1.47
C VAL A 15 2.37 -1.27 -0.90
N ILE A 16 3.35 -1.38 -1.78
CA ILE A 16 4.77 -1.46 -1.47
C ILE A 16 5.43 -0.19 -2.01
N GLY A 17 6.13 0.54 -1.14
CA GLY A 17 7.02 1.63 -1.56
C GLY A 17 8.46 1.13 -1.65
N ILE A 18 9.08 1.27 -2.82
CA ILE A 18 10.51 1.02 -3.01
C ILE A 18 11.16 2.16 -3.81
N PRO A 19 12.42 2.54 -3.51
CA PRO A 19 13.14 3.55 -4.28
C PRO A 19 13.23 3.18 -5.76
N GLY A 20 12.73 4.04 -6.65
CA GLY A 20 12.63 3.82 -8.10
C GLY A 20 11.42 2.99 -8.56
N GLY A 21 10.53 2.59 -7.65
CA GLY A 21 9.28 1.89 -7.95
C GLY A 21 9.50 0.58 -8.71
N ILE A 22 8.72 0.33 -9.77
CA ILE A 22 8.87 -0.87 -10.62
C ILE A 22 10.22 -0.93 -11.37
N ASN A 23 10.95 0.18 -11.44
CA ASN A 23 12.29 0.21 -12.05
C ASN A 23 13.40 -0.05 -11.02
N SER A 24 13.04 -0.24 -9.75
CA SER A 24 13.98 -0.55 -8.67
C SER A 24 14.66 -1.91 -8.89
N PRO A 25 15.96 -2.06 -8.58
CA PRO A 25 16.59 -3.37 -8.46
C PRO A 25 15.87 -4.29 -7.45
N MET A 26 15.21 -3.71 -6.43
CA MET A 26 14.44 -4.45 -5.44
C MET A 26 13.14 -5.04 -6.00
N PHE A 27 12.59 -4.45 -7.08
CA PHE A 27 11.35 -4.95 -7.69
C PHE A 27 11.52 -6.38 -8.19
N ARG A 28 12.71 -6.73 -8.70
CA ARG A 28 13.05 -8.08 -9.12
C ARG A 28 12.95 -9.09 -7.98
N ILE A 29 13.46 -8.74 -6.79
CA ILE A 29 13.38 -9.61 -5.60
C ILE A 29 11.92 -9.83 -5.23
N ILE A 30 11.09 -8.78 -5.28
CA ILE A 30 9.66 -8.89 -4.99
C ILE A 30 8.97 -9.83 -6.00
N GLN A 31 9.30 -9.74 -7.29
CA GLN A 31 8.78 -10.66 -8.29
C GLN A 31 9.19 -12.11 -8.02
N GLU A 32 10.46 -12.34 -7.71
CA GLU A 32 11.02 -13.67 -7.44
C GLU A 32 10.41 -14.32 -6.18
N GLU A 33 10.17 -13.52 -5.14
CA GLU A 33 9.63 -13.98 -3.86
C GLU A 33 8.09 -13.92 -3.78
N ASN A 34 7.41 -13.58 -4.87
CA ASN A 34 5.95 -13.50 -4.95
C ASN A 34 5.30 -14.90 -5.00
N LYS A 35 5.40 -15.63 -3.88
CA LYS A 35 4.96 -17.01 -3.70
C LYS A 35 3.49 -17.25 -4.07
N TYR A 36 2.64 -16.23 -3.93
CA TYR A 36 1.19 -16.34 -4.14
C TYR A 36 0.71 -15.75 -5.47
N GLY A 37 1.62 -15.31 -6.34
CA GLY A 37 1.26 -14.81 -7.67
C GLY A 37 0.35 -13.57 -7.62
N MET A 38 0.60 -12.67 -6.67
CA MET A 38 -0.09 -11.38 -6.63
C MET A 38 0.25 -10.57 -7.89
N GLU A 39 -0.72 -9.87 -8.46
CA GLU A 39 -0.45 -8.95 -9.55
C GLU A 39 0.29 -7.72 -9.00
N LEU A 40 1.48 -7.43 -9.53
CA LEU A 40 2.27 -6.27 -9.14
C LEU A 40 2.10 -5.17 -10.18
N ARG A 41 1.40 -4.09 -9.81
CA ARG A 41 1.11 -2.96 -10.71
C ARG A 41 1.91 -1.73 -10.32
N GLU A 42 2.30 -0.92 -11.30
CA GLU A 42 2.88 0.39 -11.02
C GLU A 42 1.83 1.27 -10.32
N GLY A 43 2.16 1.74 -9.11
CA GLY A 43 1.35 2.70 -8.39
C GLY A 43 1.74 4.12 -8.78
N ARG A 44 0.75 4.92 -9.20
CA ARG A 44 0.97 6.34 -9.53
C ARG A 44 0.81 7.27 -8.32
N GLY A 45 0.42 6.72 -7.18
CA GLY A 45 0.04 7.49 -6.01
C GLY A 45 -1.34 8.13 -6.20
N ASN A 46 -1.89 8.62 -5.11
CA ASN A 46 -3.19 9.28 -5.12
C ASN A 46 -3.04 10.71 -4.59
N VAL A 47 -3.74 11.67 -5.19
CA VAL A 47 -3.91 13.02 -4.66
C VAL A 47 -5.25 13.08 -3.93
N VAL A 48 -5.32 13.81 -2.82
CA VAL A 48 -6.61 14.06 -2.15
C VAL A 48 -7.16 15.38 -2.65
N GLU A 49 -8.10 15.35 -3.58
CA GLU A 49 -8.84 16.53 -4.01
C GLU A 49 -10.19 16.59 -3.30
N ARG A 50 -10.44 17.68 -2.55
CA ARG A 50 -11.73 17.94 -1.86
C ARG A 50 -12.24 16.76 -1.02
N GLY A 51 -11.33 16.03 -0.35
CA GLY A 51 -11.67 14.91 0.53
C GLY A 51 -11.99 13.59 -0.18
N ARG A 52 -11.74 13.49 -1.50
CA ARG A 52 -11.75 12.24 -2.26
C ARG A 52 -10.34 11.94 -2.77
N ALA A 53 -9.92 10.68 -2.71
CA ALA A 53 -8.73 10.24 -3.39
C ALA A 53 -8.99 10.27 -4.90
N THR A 54 -8.12 10.94 -5.64
CA THR A 54 -8.01 10.92 -7.10
C THR A 54 -6.65 10.34 -7.45
N GLU A 55 -6.50 9.74 -8.63
CA GLU A 55 -5.18 9.35 -9.13
C GLU A 55 -4.27 10.58 -9.15
N ALA A 56 -3.01 10.44 -8.72
CA ALA A 56 -2.06 11.52 -8.91
C ALA A 56 -1.83 11.69 -10.42
N SER A 57 -2.42 12.74 -10.98
CA SER A 57 -2.10 13.18 -12.33
C SER A 57 -0.61 13.51 -12.33
N ALA A 58 0.19 12.64 -12.93
CA ALA A 58 1.64 12.73 -12.93
C ALA A 58 2.10 14.08 -13.48
N VAL A 59 2.39 15.03 -12.58
CA VAL A 59 3.21 16.19 -12.90
C VAL A 59 4.64 15.86 -12.46
N LEU A 60 5.24 14.90 -13.16
CA LEU A 60 6.70 14.82 -13.30
C LEU A 60 7.01 15.27 -14.73
N PRO A 61 8.04 16.12 -14.94
CA PRO A 61 8.35 16.63 -16.28
C PRO A 61 8.71 15.44 -17.19
N LEU A 62 7.91 15.30 -18.25
CA LEU A 62 8.18 14.64 -19.53
C LEU A 62 9.45 13.76 -19.55
N ARG A 63 9.27 12.44 -19.41
CA ARG A 63 10.19 11.47 -20.00
C ARG A 63 9.66 11.18 -21.42
N ASP A 64 10.53 11.29 -22.42
CA ASP A 64 10.24 11.28 -23.88
C ASP A 64 9.66 9.96 -24.46
N ASN A 65 9.05 9.12 -23.64
CA ASN A 65 8.24 7.99 -24.07
C ASN A 65 7.34 7.55 -22.90
N PRO A 66 6.09 8.06 -22.80
CA PRO A 66 5.15 7.52 -21.83
C PRO A 66 4.84 6.06 -22.19
N PRO A 67 4.92 5.10 -21.24
CA PRO A 67 4.32 3.80 -21.46
C PRO A 67 2.84 4.00 -21.78
N ALA A 68 2.34 3.21 -22.74
CA ALA A 68 1.00 3.32 -23.29
C ALA A 68 -0.04 3.59 -22.19
N GLN A 69 -0.88 4.60 -22.42
CA GLN A 69 -2.05 4.86 -21.59
C GLN A 69 -2.89 3.59 -21.55
N SER A 70 -2.86 2.87 -20.42
CA SER A 70 -3.90 1.89 -20.13
C SER A 70 -5.21 2.65 -20.08
N LYS A 71 -6.15 2.23 -20.93
CA LYS A 71 -7.54 2.72 -20.98
C LYS A 71 -8.30 2.27 -19.73
N ASP A 72 -7.88 2.73 -18.56
CA ASP A 72 -8.71 2.64 -17.38
C ASP A 72 -8.88 4.04 -16.80
N SER A 73 -9.99 4.67 -17.21
CA SER A 73 -10.46 5.96 -16.72
C SER A 73 -11.21 5.84 -15.39
N GLY A 74 -10.99 4.76 -14.64
CA GLY A 74 -11.49 4.59 -13.29
C GLY A 74 -10.43 5.11 -12.30
N VAL A 75 -10.85 5.91 -11.34
CA VAL A 75 -10.08 6.11 -10.11
C VAL A 75 -9.94 4.72 -9.49
N ASP A 76 -8.80 4.04 -9.66
CA ASP A 76 -8.56 2.68 -9.13
C ASP A 76 -8.20 2.74 -7.64
N SER A 77 -8.98 3.53 -6.92
CA SER A 77 -9.16 3.50 -5.47
C SER A 77 -9.88 2.24 -4.99
N GLY A 78 -10.13 1.27 -5.88
CA GLY A 78 -10.75 0.01 -5.55
C GLY A 78 -9.73 -0.98 -5.01
N ASP A 79 -10.06 -1.66 -3.92
CA ASP A 79 -9.32 -2.85 -3.51
C ASP A 79 -9.44 -3.91 -4.61
N VAL A 80 -8.45 -3.98 -5.50
CA VAL A 80 -8.37 -5.02 -6.52
C VAL A 80 -7.86 -6.30 -5.85
N LEU A 81 -8.67 -7.37 -5.95
CA LEU A 81 -8.33 -8.65 -5.35
C LEU A 81 -6.97 -9.14 -5.87
N ASN A 82 -6.13 -9.62 -4.96
CA ASN A 82 -4.82 -10.21 -5.28
C ASN A 82 -3.87 -9.25 -6.06
N THR A 83 -4.02 -7.93 -5.88
CA THR A 83 -3.15 -6.92 -6.51
C THR A 83 -2.40 -6.12 -5.45
N VAL A 84 -1.13 -5.84 -5.73
CA VAL A 84 -0.27 -4.97 -4.93
C VAL A 84 0.26 -3.86 -5.81
N TRP A 85 0.09 -2.62 -5.35
CA TRP A 85 0.61 -1.44 -6.02
C TRP A 85 2.05 -1.19 -5.60
N VAL A 86 2.96 -0.99 -6.55
CA VAL A 86 4.37 -0.69 -6.31
C VAL A 86 4.63 0.75 -6.70
N VAL A 87 4.84 1.60 -5.71
CA VAL A 87 5.10 3.04 -5.89
C VAL A 87 6.59 3.32 -5.80
N ASP A 88 7.03 4.35 -6.55
CA ASP A 88 8.36 4.93 -6.36
C ASP A 88 8.37 5.79 -5.09
N SER A 89 9.01 5.31 -4.03
CA SER A 89 9.08 6.02 -2.76
C SER A 89 10.02 7.24 -2.78
N ASP A 90 10.85 7.39 -3.81
CA ASP A 90 11.68 8.59 -3.98
C ASP A 90 10.86 9.75 -4.56
N ALA A 91 9.80 9.43 -5.30
CA ALA A 91 8.97 10.40 -6.00
C ALA A 91 7.59 10.62 -5.35
N LEU A 92 7.03 9.58 -4.72
CA LEU A 92 5.67 9.58 -4.18
C LEU A 92 5.69 9.38 -2.66
N PRO A 93 4.83 10.11 -1.93
CA PRO A 93 4.73 9.91 -0.49
C PRO A 93 4.17 8.52 -0.20
N PHE A 94 4.86 7.78 0.66
CA PHE A 94 4.42 6.49 1.18
C PHE A 94 4.09 6.64 2.67
N TYR A 95 2.85 6.35 3.02
CA TYR A 95 2.38 6.41 4.39
C TYR A 95 2.16 4.99 4.89
N ARG A 96 2.89 4.62 5.95
CA ARG A 96 2.71 3.32 6.60
C ARG A 96 1.29 3.22 7.15
N ALA A 97 0.59 2.11 6.86
CA ALA A 97 -0.73 1.84 7.39
C ALA A 97 -0.73 1.71 8.93
N GLU A 98 -1.91 1.83 9.54
CA GLU A 98 -2.10 1.55 10.96
C GLU A 98 -1.67 0.13 11.36
N ARG A 99 -1.38 -0.08 12.65
CA ARG A 99 -1.04 -1.41 13.20
C ARG A 99 -2.11 -2.45 12.92
N TYR A 100 -3.38 -2.12 13.14
CA TYR A 100 -4.49 -3.01 12.82
C TYR A 100 -4.49 -3.37 11.33
N HIS A 101 -4.42 -2.38 10.44
CA HIS A 101 -4.46 -2.58 8.98
C HIS A 101 -3.23 -3.27 8.40
N GLN A 102 -2.16 -3.42 9.18
CA GLN A 102 -1.02 -4.29 8.82
C GLN A 102 -1.15 -5.71 9.37
N PHE A 103 -1.77 -5.89 10.53
CA PHE A 103 -1.78 -7.16 11.26
C PHE A 103 -3.20 -7.55 11.69
N HIS A 104 -4.05 -7.90 10.72
CA HIS A 104 -5.43 -8.33 10.96
C HIS A 104 -5.76 -9.61 10.21
N ASN A 105 -6.84 -10.29 10.63
CA ASN A 105 -7.47 -11.35 9.86
C ASN A 105 -8.09 -10.81 8.58
N GLY A 106 -7.99 -11.56 7.48
CA GLY A 106 -8.68 -11.23 6.24
C GLY A 106 -10.19 -11.40 6.38
N LEU A 107 -10.97 -10.84 5.45
CA LEU A 107 -12.42 -11.03 5.40
C LEU A 107 -12.75 -12.54 5.32
N GLY A 108 -13.22 -13.12 6.42
CA GLY A 108 -13.51 -14.55 6.54
C GLY A 108 -12.29 -15.48 6.59
N LYS A 109 -11.07 -14.94 6.70
CA LYS A 109 -9.82 -15.73 6.74
C LYS A 109 -9.03 -15.41 8.01
N ILE A 110 -8.87 -16.44 8.85
CA ILE A 110 -8.00 -16.36 10.02
C ILE A 110 -6.56 -16.58 9.57
N PHE A 111 -5.66 -15.68 9.97
CA PHE A 111 -4.22 -15.83 9.78
C PHE A 111 -3.56 -16.37 11.06
N PRO A 112 -2.36 -16.99 10.94
CA PRO A 112 -1.66 -17.53 12.11
C PRO A 112 -1.35 -16.47 13.17
N LEU A 113 -1.35 -16.87 14.44
CA LEU A 113 -0.99 -16.00 15.57
C LEU A 113 0.41 -15.41 15.44
N GLU A 114 1.32 -16.13 14.81
CA GLU A 114 2.67 -15.64 14.50
C GLU A 114 2.64 -14.35 13.66
N TYR A 115 1.66 -14.21 12.76
CA TYR A 115 1.48 -13.02 11.94
C TYR A 115 0.68 -11.94 12.69
N VAL A 116 -0.53 -12.26 13.16
CA VAL A 116 -1.46 -11.24 13.70
C VAL A 116 -1.08 -10.74 15.10
N ARG A 117 -0.30 -11.52 15.86
CA ARG A 117 0.08 -11.21 17.24
C ARG A 117 1.60 -11.08 17.41
N ASP A 118 2.36 -12.11 17.08
CA ASP A 118 3.78 -12.17 17.47
C ASP A 118 4.64 -11.20 16.65
N LEU A 119 4.51 -11.23 15.32
CA LEU A 119 5.17 -10.26 14.43
C LEU A 119 4.75 -8.83 14.76
N ARG A 120 3.44 -8.59 14.95
CA ARG A 120 2.91 -7.28 15.38
C ARG A 120 3.60 -6.78 16.65
N ASN A 121 3.67 -7.60 17.68
CA ASN A 121 4.28 -7.25 18.97
C ASN A 121 5.79 -7.02 18.83
N GLN A 122 6.48 -7.80 17.99
CA GLN A 122 7.90 -7.61 17.72
C GLN A 122 8.17 -6.29 17.00
N ILE A 123 7.44 -5.99 15.92
CA ILE A 123 7.58 -4.73 15.17
C ILE A 123 7.24 -3.52 16.06
N ALA A 124 6.22 -3.65 16.92
CA ALA A 124 5.88 -2.61 17.91
C ALA A 124 6.97 -2.41 18.95
N GLY A 125 7.51 -3.49 19.53
CA GLY A 125 8.60 -3.44 20.51
C GLY A 125 9.90 -2.86 19.93
N LEU A 126 10.10 -2.99 18.62
CA LEU A 126 11.22 -2.37 17.89
C LEU A 126 10.99 -0.88 17.56
N GLY A 127 9.85 -0.28 17.92
CA GLY A 127 9.50 1.09 17.53
C GLY A 127 9.31 1.26 16.01
N ARG A 128 9.08 0.15 15.29
CA ARG A 128 8.89 0.15 13.83
C ARG A 128 7.42 0.27 13.43
N ILE A 129 6.51 0.41 14.40
CA ILE A 129 5.11 0.74 14.18
C ILE A 129 4.49 1.50 15.35
N GLU A 130 3.93 2.68 15.06
CA GLU A 130 3.31 3.52 16.08
C GLU A 130 2.05 2.86 16.67
N PRO A 131 1.70 3.16 17.93
CA PRO A 131 0.34 2.95 18.43
C PRO A 131 -0.62 3.81 17.63
N THR A 132 -1.77 3.26 17.24
CA THR A 132 -2.72 3.98 16.41
C THR A 132 -3.59 4.92 17.24
N GLY A 133 -3.77 4.64 18.54
CA GLY A 133 -4.60 5.42 19.45
C GLY A 133 -6.08 4.98 19.44
N CYS A 134 -6.43 3.98 18.64
CA CYS A 134 -7.68 3.22 18.71
C CYS A 134 -7.53 1.98 19.61
N LEU A 135 -8.68 1.39 19.98
CA LEU A 135 -8.71 0.11 20.67
C LEU A 135 -8.19 -0.98 19.72
N GLU A 136 -7.02 -1.53 20.03
CA GLU A 136 -6.49 -2.72 19.37
C GLU A 136 -7.39 -3.90 19.74
N LEU A 137 -8.30 -4.28 18.84
CA LEU A 137 -9.21 -5.39 19.10
C LEU A 137 -8.40 -6.71 19.19
N PRO A 138 -8.70 -7.58 20.16
CA PRO A 138 -8.18 -8.94 20.14
C PRO A 138 -8.96 -9.73 19.08
N PHE A 139 -8.32 -10.05 17.97
CA PHE A 139 -8.84 -10.97 16.94
C PHE A 139 -8.29 -12.37 17.15
#